data_AF-A0A951HEM7-F1
#
_entry.id   AF-A0A951HEM7-F1
#
_cell.length_a   1.000
_cell.length_b   1.000
_cell.length_c   1.000
_cell.angle_alpha   90.00
_cell.angle_beta   90.00
_cell.angle_gamma   90.00
#
_symmetry.space_group_name_H-M   'P 1'
#
loop_
_entity.id
_entity.type
_entity.pdbx_description
1 polymer ?
#
loop_
_entity_poly.entity_id
_entity_poly.type
_entity_poly.pdbx_seq_one_letter_code
_entity_poly.pdbx_strand_id
1 'polypeptide(L)'
;MSLRFALSAALLIAAAPALAQPPAASSTPPAPSSPPPSAAPAGPGAAIQPAAMAYSQCLSTGVSGVAATATPEAGATSVMNGCATQRTALDQAVEALLATLPADQQAAGRAQYQSQIGAVPTQLADAIRQSRAPATPATPAPAATPH
;
A
#
# COMPACT_ATOMS: atom_id res chain seq x y z
N MET A 1 23.86 45.62 4.73
CA MET A 1 23.94 46.46 3.52
C MET A 1 23.57 45.60 2.30
N SER A 2 22.90 46.21 1.31
CA SER A 2 22.60 45.73 -0.05
C SER A 2 21.24 45.07 -0.31
N LEU A 3 20.38 45.88 -0.92
CA LEU A 3 19.05 45.60 -1.46
C LEU A 3 19.14 44.91 -2.85
N ARG A 4 18.10 44.11 -3.15
CA ARG A 4 17.34 43.95 -4.41
C ARG A 4 18.08 44.04 -5.77
N PHE A 5 17.89 43.04 -6.65
CA PHE A 5 17.30 43.12 -8.01
C PHE A 5 17.78 42.01 -8.98
N ALA A 6 16.93 41.72 -9.98
CA ALA A 6 17.08 40.89 -11.21
C ALA A 6 16.80 39.38 -11.02
N LEU A 7 15.72 38.75 -11.52
CA LEU A 7 14.83 39.00 -12.66
C LEU A 7 15.55 39.07 -14.02
N SER A 8 15.74 37.90 -14.63
CA SER A 8 15.96 37.62 -16.06
C SER A 8 15.75 36.10 -16.22
N ALA A 9 14.68 35.51 -16.76
CA ALA A 9 13.85 35.80 -17.94
C ALA A 9 14.66 35.85 -19.24
N ALA A 10 14.90 34.69 -19.84
CA ALA A 10 15.18 34.42 -21.26
C ALA A 10 15.81 33.01 -21.39
N LEU A 11 15.52 32.12 -22.35
CA LEU A 11 14.56 32.08 -23.44
C LEU A 11 14.55 30.63 -23.95
N LEU A 12 13.35 30.05 -24.09
CA LEU A 12 12.83 29.21 -25.18
C LEU A 12 13.81 28.38 -26.06
N ILE A 13 13.46 27.10 -26.27
CA ILE A 13 13.17 26.41 -27.56
C ILE A 13 12.76 24.97 -27.17
N ALA A 14 11.47 24.62 -27.13
CA ALA A 14 10.58 24.23 -28.24
C ALA A 14 10.44 22.70 -28.35
N ALA A 15 9.26 22.18 -27.98
CA ALA A 15 8.53 21.12 -28.70
C ALA A 15 7.29 20.73 -27.88
N ALA A 16 6.17 21.38 -28.17
CA ALA A 16 4.85 20.84 -27.88
C ALA A 16 4.56 19.68 -28.86
N PRO A 17 3.62 18.79 -28.53
CA PRO A 17 2.29 19.08 -29.02
C PRO A 17 1.23 19.07 -27.90
N ALA A 18 0.55 20.21 -27.83
CA ALA A 18 -0.85 20.42 -27.49
C ALA A 18 -1.58 19.35 -26.66
N LEU A 19 -1.72 19.63 -25.35
CA LEU A 19 -3.01 19.48 -24.69
C LEU A 19 -3.35 20.83 -24.05
N ALA A 20 -4.36 21.48 -24.62
CA ALA A 20 -4.82 22.82 -24.29
C ALA A 20 -5.17 22.94 -22.79
N GLN A 21 -4.61 23.97 -22.14
CA GLN A 21 -5.09 24.45 -20.86
C GLN A 21 -6.26 25.42 -21.10
N PRO A 22 -7.34 25.36 -20.29
CA PRO A 22 -8.51 26.24 -20.42
C PRO A 22 -8.21 27.68 -19.95
N PRO A 23 -8.91 28.71 -20.47
CA PRO A 23 -8.82 30.06 -19.95
C PRO A 23 -9.52 30.19 -18.59
N ALA A 24 -8.95 31.07 -17.75
CA ALA A 24 -9.48 31.45 -16.46
C ALA A 24 -10.82 32.24 -16.58
N ALA A 25 -11.70 31.95 -15.62
CA ALA A 25 -12.75 32.80 -15.04
C ALA A 25 -13.78 33.47 -15.97
N SER A 26 -15.00 32.91 -16.00
CA SER A 26 -16.28 33.63 -15.88
C SER A 26 -17.45 32.64 -15.72
N SER A 27 -17.98 32.56 -14.49
CA SER A 27 -19.40 32.33 -14.15
C SER A 27 -20.24 31.32 -14.97
N THR A 28 -20.13 30.02 -14.72
CA THR A 28 -21.24 29.04 -14.94
C THR A 28 -20.94 27.75 -14.15
N PRO A 29 -21.89 27.13 -13.43
CA PRO A 29 -21.65 25.84 -12.78
C PRO A 29 -21.31 24.78 -13.85
N PRO A 30 -20.16 24.10 -13.78
CA PRO A 30 -19.85 23.04 -14.72
C PRO A 30 -20.71 21.81 -14.37
N ALA A 31 -21.46 21.34 -15.37
CA ALA A 31 -22.03 20.01 -15.37
C ALA A 31 -20.91 18.97 -15.15
N PRO A 32 -21.12 17.92 -14.34
CA PRO A 32 -20.13 16.87 -14.17
C PRO A 32 -20.03 16.06 -15.47
N SER A 33 -19.15 16.46 -16.37
CA SER A 33 -18.70 15.66 -17.51
C SER A 33 -17.47 14.85 -17.11
N SER A 34 -17.67 13.94 -16.15
CA SER A 34 -16.83 12.75 -16.07
C SER A 34 -17.54 11.68 -16.89
N PRO A 35 -16.92 11.06 -17.92
CA PRO A 35 -17.44 9.77 -18.35
C PRO A 35 -17.51 8.89 -17.09
N PRO A 36 -18.63 8.18 -16.83
CA PRO A 36 -18.62 7.18 -15.79
C PRO A 36 -17.39 6.30 -16.05
N PRO A 37 -16.60 5.91 -15.03
CA PRO A 37 -15.58 4.90 -15.24
C PRO A 37 -16.30 3.78 -15.96
N SER A 38 -15.94 3.55 -17.22
CA SER A 38 -16.41 2.38 -17.93
C SER A 38 -15.94 1.25 -17.04
N ALA A 39 -16.88 0.65 -16.33
CA ALA A 39 -16.66 -0.50 -15.50
C ALA A 39 -16.23 -1.58 -16.49
N ALA A 40 -14.94 -1.60 -16.81
CA ALA A 40 -14.28 -2.77 -17.32
C ALA A 40 -14.73 -3.89 -16.38
N PRO A 41 -15.28 -4.99 -16.92
CA PRO A 41 -15.79 -6.07 -16.08
C PRO A 41 -14.68 -6.39 -15.09
N ALA A 42 -14.98 -6.23 -13.80
CA ALA A 42 -14.04 -6.44 -12.72
C ALA A 42 -13.53 -7.87 -12.88
N GLY A 43 -12.33 -8.01 -13.47
CA GLY A 43 -11.73 -9.31 -13.67
C GLY A 43 -11.54 -9.98 -12.30
N PRO A 44 -11.33 -11.29 -12.25
CA PRO A 44 -11.11 -12.04 -11.01
C PRO A 44 -10.05 -11.38 -10.08
N GLY A 45 -9.04 -10.73 -10.65
CA GLY A 45 -8.02 -9.97 -9.91
C GLY A 45 -8.54 -8.76 -9.12
N ALA A 46 -9.70 -8.21 -9.49
CA ALA A 46 -10.31 -7.06 -8.82
C ALA A 46 -10.84 -7.40 -7.42
N ALA A 47 -11.11 -8.68 -7.13
CA ALA A 47 -11.55 -9.12 -5.80
C ALA A 47 -10.39 -9.40 -4.83
N ILE A 48 -9.18 -9.66 -5.34
CA ILE A 48 -8.00 -9.94 -4.51
C ILE A 48 -7.57 -8.68 -3.75
N GLN A 49 -7.53 -7.54 -4.43
CA GLN A 49 -7.07 -6.29 -3.85
C GLN A 49 -7.89 -5.85 -2.62
N PRO A 50 -9.24 -5.82 -2.64
CA PRO A 50 -10.02 -5.50 -1.46
C PRO A 50 -9.89 -6.57 -0.36
N ALA A 51 -9.81 -7.87 -0.71
CA ALA A 51 -9.62 -8.93 0.28
C ALA A 51 -8.25 -8.84 0.98
N ALA A 52 -7.19 -8.52 0.23
CA ALA A 52 -5.86 -8.32 0.75
C ALA A 52 -5.80 -7.10 1.68
N MET A 53 -6.45 -5.99 1.31
CA MET A 53 -6.58 -4.79 2.16
C MET A 53 -7.34 -5.08 3.45
N ALA A 54 -8.44 -5.84 3.38
CA ALA A 54 -9.19 -6.22 4.58
C ALA A 54 -8.38 -7.12 5.52
N TYR A 55 -7.63 -8.08 4.96
CA TYR A 55 -6.76 -8.96 5.73
C TYR A 55 -5.60 -8.20 6.37
N SER A 56 -4.91 -7.33 5.62
CA SER A 56 -3.79 -6.53 6.15
C SER A 56 -4.25 -5.56 7.23
N GLN A 57 -5.41 -4.92 7.06
CA GLN A 57 -6.00 -4.04 8.07
C GLN A 57 -6.33 -4.81 9.35
N CYS A 58 -6.86 -6.04 9.22
CA CYS A 58 -7.13 -6.91 10.35
C CYS A 58 -5.84 -7.27 11.10
N LEU A 59 -4.78 -7.68 10.38
CA LEU A 59 -3.48 -8.01 10.97
C LEU A 59 -2.88 -6.79 11.69
N SER A 60 -2.87 -5.61 11.07
CA SER A 60 -2.34 -4.39 11.68
C SER A 60 -3.09 -4.00 12.96
N THR A 61 -4.42 -4.12 12.95
CA THR A 61 -5.26 -3.86 14.12
C THR A 61 -4.97 -4.89 15.22
N GLY A 62 -4.86 -6.17 14.84
CA GLY A 62 -4.55 -7.25 15.77
C GLY A 62 -3.19 -7.10 16.44
N VAL A 63 -2.14 -6.77 15.68
CA VAL A 63 -0.77 -6.54 16.20
C VAL A 63 -0.77 -5.45 17.28
N SER A 64 -1.51 -4.37 17.04
CA SER A 64 -1.64 -3.26 17.99
C SER A 64 -2.38 -3.66 19.28
N GLY A 65 -3.23 -4.68 19.20
CA GLY A 65 -4.00 -5.21 20.33
C GLY A 65 -3.33 -6.36 21.08
N VAL A 66 -2.14 -6.83 20.67
CA VAL A 66 -1.48 -7.95 21.35
C VAL A 66 -0.96 -7.52 22.72
N ALA A 67 -1.47 -8.17 23.77
CA ALA A 67 -1.03 -7.96 25.14
C ALA A 67 0.49 -8.07 25.29
N ALA A 68 1.12 -7.10 25.97
CA ALA A 68 2.57 -7.05 26.16
C ALA A 68 3.15 -8.28 26.86
N THR A 69 2.33 -8.97 27.67
CA THR A 69 2.68 -10.19 28.40
C THR A 69 2.66 -11.45 27.52
N ALA A 70 2.01 -11.42 26.36
CA ALA A 70 2.02 -12.55 25.42
C ALA A 70 3.35 -12.60 24.65
N THR A 71 3.84 -13.79 24.33
CA THR A 71 4.99 -13.93 23.42
C THR A 71 4.59 -13.46 22.00
N PRO A 72 5.54 -12.96 21.20
CA PRO A 72 5.26 -12.57 19.82
C PRO A 72 4.62 -13.68 18.99
N GLU A 73 5.03 -14.92 19.21
CA GLU A 73 4.51 -16.11 18.52
C GLU A 73 3.06 -16.40 18.93
N ALA A 74 2.75 -16.38 20.24
CA ALA A 74 1.38 -16.56 20.72
C ALA A 74 0.46 -15.41 20.28
N GLY A 75 0.99 -14.19 20.26
CA GLY A 75 0.32 -13.01 19.74
C GLY A 75 0.00 -13.14 18.25
N ALA A 76 0.98 -13.56 17.45
CA ALA A 76 0.80 -13.80 16.02
C ALA A 76 -0.29 -14.85 15.76
N THR A 77 -0.27 -15.97 16.47
CA THR A 77 -1.33 -17.00 16.37
C THR A 77 -2.70 -16.43 16.73
N SER A 78 -2.80 -15.66 17.83
CA SER A 78 -4.06 -15.05 18.25
C SER A 78 -4.62 -14.07 17.21
N VAL A 79 -3.76 -13.22 16.64
CA VAL A 79 -4.13 -12.27 15.57
C VAL A 79 -4.56 -13.00 14.31
N MET A 80 -3.81 -14.02 13.88
CA MET A 80 -4.20 -14.80 12.70
C MET A 80 -5.55 -15.50 12.89
N ASN A 81 -5.79 -16.07 14.08
CA ASN A 81 -7.08 -16.68 14.41
C ASN A 81 -8.22 -15.65 14.40
N GLY A 82 -7.98 -14.43 14.91
CA GLY A 82 -8.94 -13.33 14.83
C GLY A 82 -9.23 -12.86 13.41
N CYS A 83 -8.25 -12.98 12.50
CA CYS A 83 -8.36 -12.59 11.09
C CYS A 83 -8.71 -13.73 10.14
N ALA A 84 -9.18 -14.88 10.64
CA ALA A 84 -9.45 -16.08 9.84
C ALA A 84 -10.52 -15.85 8.75
N THR A 85 -11.52 -14.99 9.01
CA THR A 85 -12.56 -14.65 8.04
C THR A 85 -11.98 -13.92 6.84
N GLN A 86 -11.17 -12.89 7.07
CA GLN A 86 -10.52 -12.10 6.02
C GLN A 86 -9.48 -12.96 5.27
N ARG A 87 -8.78 -13.85 5.99
CA ARG A 87 -7.88 -14.86 5.42
C ARG A 87 -8.63 -15.74 4.41
N THR A 88 -9.78 -16.27 4.81
CA THR A 88 -10.61 -17.14 3.96
C THR A 88 -11.13 -16.39 2.72
N ALA A 89 -11.54 -15.13 2.87
CA ALA A 89 -11.97 -14.32 1.74
C ALA A 89 -10.83 -14.06 0.74
N LEU A 90 -9.60 -13.84 1.23
CA LEU A 90 -8.42 -13.72 0.39
C LEU A 90 -8.10 -15.04 -0.34
N ASP A 91 -8.17 -16.17 0.38
CA ASP A 91 -7.99 -17.50 -0.22
C ASP A 91 -8.97 -17.74 -1.37
N GLN A 92 -10.25 -17.42 -1.17
CA GLN A 92 -11.29 -17.55 -2.20
C GLN A 92 -11.03 -16.66 -3.41
N ALA A 93 -10.60 -15.41 -3.19
CA ALA A 93 -10.28 -14.49 -4.28
C ALA A 93 -9.05 -14.96 -5.09
N VAL A 94 -8.05 -15.53 -4.43
CA VAL A 94 -6.85 -16.08 -5.08
C VAL A 94 -7.19 -17.33 -5.88
N GLU A 95 -7.98 -18.25 -5.32
CA GLU A 95 -8.45 -19.44 -6.05
C GLU A 95 -9.30 -19.04 -7.26
N ALA A 96 -10.16 -18.03 -7.14
CA ALA A 96 -10.93 -17.51 -8.27
C ALA A 96 -10.04 -16.90 -9.37
N LEU A 97 -8.95 -16.22 -9.01
CA LEU A 97 -7.95 -15.78 -9.98
C LEU A 97 -7.26 -16.96 -10.63
N LEU A 98 -6.77 -17.93 -9.85
CA LEU A 98 -6.08 -19.11 -10.34
C LEU A 98 -6.95 -19.92 -11.31
N ALA A 99 -8.25 -20.02 -11.05
CA ALA A 99 -9.19 -20.67 -11.95
C ALA A 99 -9.25 -20.02 -13.35
N THR A 100 -8.82 -18.77 -13.50
CA THR A 100 -8.74 -18.07 -14.80
C THR A 100 -7.39 -18.20 -15.49
N LEU A 101 -6.38 -18.75 -14.80
CA LEU A 101 -5.08 -19.04 -15.40
C LEU A 101 -5.09 -20.41 -16.12
N PRO A 102 -4.21 -20.60 -17.13
CA PRO A 102 -3.98 -21.91 -17.74
C PRO A 102 -3.57 -22.96 -16.71
N ALA A 103 -3.96 -24.22 -16.90
CA ALA A 103 -3.72 -25.29 -15.93
C ALA A 103 -2.25 -25.44 -15.51
N ASP A 104 -1.30 -25.26 -16.44
CA ASP A 104 0.14 -25.27 -16.16
C ASP A 104 0.58 -24.17 -15.16
N GLN A 105 -0.11 -23.03 -15.15
CA GLN A 105 0.20 -21.90 -14.28
C GLN A 105 -0.53 -21.99 -12.93
N GLN A 106 -1.61 -22.76 -12.82
CA GLN A 106 -2.40 -22.87 -11.59
C GLN A 106 -1.59 -23.51 -10.45
N ALA A 107 -0.84 -24.57 -10.74
CA ALA A 107 -0.02 -25.25 -9.74
C ALA A 107 1.10 -24.34 -9.21
N ALA A 108 1.81 -23.65 -10.12
CA ALA A 108 2.84 -22.69 -9.75
C ALA A 108 2.27 -21.52 -8.95
N GLY A 109 1.11 -20.99 -9.35
CA GLY A 109 0.42 -19.90 -8.64
C GLY A 109 -0.03 -20.29 -7.23
N ARG A 110 -0.59 -21.50 -7.04
CA ARG A 110 -0.93 -22.02 -5.70
C ARG A 110 0.30 -22.21 -4.83
N ALA A 111 1.39 -22.76 -5.38
CA ALA A 111 2.63 -22.95 -4.63
C ALA A 111 3.24 -21.63 -4.16
N GLN A 112 3.27 -20.62 -5.05
CA GLN A 112 3.72 -19.26 -4.72
C GLN A 112 2.86 -18.63 -3.62
N TYR A 113 1.53 -18.79 -3.72
CA TYR A 113 0.61 -18.28 -2.72
C TYR A 113 0.80 -18.95 -1.35
N GLN A 114 0.87 -20.28 -1.31
CA GLN A 114 1.10 -21.03 -0.07
C GLN A 114 2.44 -20.67 0.59
N SER A 115 3.49 -20.45 -0.20
CA SER A 115 4.79 -20.01 0.31
C SER A 115 4.70 -18.62 0.96
N GLN A 116 4.05 -17.66 0.30
CA GLN A 116 3.88 -16.31 0.86
C GLN A 116 3.06 -16.33 2.15
N ILE A 117 1.97 -17.09 2.18
CA ILE A 117 1.12 -17.21 3.36
C ILE A 117 1.81 -17.95 4.49
N GLY A 118 2.59 -18.99 4.18
CA GLY A 118 3.37 -19.72 5.18
C GLY A 118 4.41 -18.83 5.89
N ALA A 119 4.84 -17.73 5.27
CA ALA A 119 5.76 -16.76 5.88
C ALA A 119 5.07 -15.73 6.79
N VAL A 120 3.75 -15.52 6.64
CA VAL A 120 2.98 -14.51 7.40
C VAL A 120 3.10 -14.68 8.93
N PRO A 121 3.00 -15.90 9.52
CA PRO A 121 3.13 -16.06 10.97
C PRO A 121 4.47 -15.53 11.52
N THR A 122 5.57 -15.84 10.83
CA THR A 122 6.92 -15.41 11.21
C THR A 122 7.07 -13.91 11.07
N GLN A 123 6.63 -13.35 9.93
CA GLN A 123 6.66 -11.90 9.70
C GLN A 123 5.81 -11.14 10.73
N LEU A 124 4.67 -11.70 11.14
CA LEU A 124 3.79 -11.11 12.14
C LEU A 124 4.41 -11.14 13.54
N ALA A 125 5.06 -12.25 13.90
CA ALA A 125 5.82 -12.34 15.15
C ALA A 125 6.99 -11.33 15.17
N ASP A 126 7.70 -11.16 14.05
CA ASP A 126 8.74 -10.13 13.93
C ASP A 126 8.19 -8.71 14.01
N ALA A 127 7.04 -8.43 13.39
CA ALA A 127 6.38 -7.13 13.51
C ALA A 127 5.97 -6.83 14.96
N ILE A 128 5.48 -7.83 15.70
CA ILE A 128 5.16 -7.69 17.14
C ILE A 128 6.44 -7.47 17.96
N ARG A 129 7.56 -8.12 17.63
CA ARG A 129 8.85 -7.84 18.26
C ARG A 129 9.31 -6.42 18.02
N GLN A 130 9.24 -5.95 16.77
CA GLN A 130 9.67 -4.61 16.37
C GLN A 130 8.80 -3.52 16.99
N SER A 131 7.48 -3.72 17.07
CA SER A 131 6.57 -2.74 17.70
C SER A 131 6.80 -2.56 19.20
N ARG A 132 7.37 -3.59 19.84
CA ARG A 132 7.72 -3.59 21.27
C ARG A 132 9.16 -3.18 21.54
N ALA A 133 10.00 -3.14 20.51
CA ALA A 133 11.37 -2.72 20.67
C ALA A 133 11.38 -1.25 21.14
N PRO A 134 12.10 -0.92 22.22
CA PRO A 134 12.22 0.46 22.65
C PRO A 134 12.84 1.27 21.51
N ALA A 135 12.26 2.43 21.19
CA ALA A 135 12.89 3.38 20.28
C ALA A 135 14.26 3.72 20.85
N THR A 136 15.33 3.31 20.18
CA THR A 136 16.68 3.72 20.57
C THR A 136 16.74 5.24 20.43
N PRO A 137 17.15 5.99 21.46
CA PRO A 137 17.33 7.42 21.34
C PRO A 137 18.31 7.69 20.20
N ALA A 138 17.89 8.45 19.19
CA ALA A 138 18.82 8.97 18.20
C ALA A 138 19.85 9.81 18.96
N THR A 139 21.08 9.32 19.04
CA THR A 139 22.19 10.12 19.57
C THR A 139 22.35 11.32 18.64
N PRO A 140 22.29 12.57 19.13
CA PRO A 140 22.54 13.73 18.29
C PRO A 140 23.91 13.59 17.63
N ALA A 141 23.97 13.63 16.31
CA ALA A 141 25.24 13.69 15.61
C ALA A 141 26.00 14.95 16.07
N PRO A 142 27.30 14.86 16.41
CA PRO A 142 28.07 16.04 16.76
C PRO A 142 28.05 17.01 15.57
N ALA A 143 27.71 18.27 15.85
CA ALA A 143 27.74 19.33 14.86
C ALA A 143 29.16 19.42 14.27
N ALA A 144 29.30 19.14 12.97
CA ALA A 144 30.53 19.43 12.25
C ALA A 144 30.77 20.93 12.33
N THR A 145 31.81 21.33 13.06
CA THR A 145 32.27 22.72 13.15
C THR A 145 32.87 23.09 11.79
N PRO A 146 32.32 24.09 11.07
CA PRO A 146 33.00 24.62 9.90
C PRO A 146 34.25 25.39 10.35
N HIS A 147 35.29 25.26 9.54
CA HIS A 147 36.64 25.84 9.64
C HIS A 147 36.73 27.28 10.15
#